data_AF-A0A8T2NKB0-F1
#
_entry.id   AF-A0A8T2NKB0-F1
#
_cell.length_a   1.000
_cell.length_b   1.000
_cell.length_c   1.000
_cell.angle_alpha   90.00
_cell.angle_beta   90.00
_cell.angle_gamma   90.00
#
_symmetry.space_group_name_H-M   'P 1'
#
loop_
_entity.id
_entity.type
_entity.pdbx_description
1 polymer ?
#
loop_
_entity_poly.entity_id
_entity_poly.type
_entity_poly.pdbx_seq_one_letter_code
_entity_poly.pdbx_strand_id
1 'polypeptide(L)'
;LEDEQRERIRKIKDEEREKVTAEMEAWKMKQRQEAEKTKAREREMMDEENKQRKPNQISMSRSANNKDIAKHGCQKRPDKHKQVILPAPRCSGNIKVHFTPRVFPTALRESRVAEEEEWLKKQAEARRACSTDIPELQDLKEEERNPDWLKEKGNKLFATGNYLAAVNAYNLAIQLNRNIPALYSNRAACHLKLRNLHKAIEDSSKATVANNAEARLKAHLRRGTAFCELELYTE
;
A
#
# COMPACT_ATOMS: atom_id res chain seq x y z
N LEU A 1 43.10 -5.04 -14.84
CA LEU A 1 42.11 -5.80 -15.64
C LEU A 1 40.74 -5.86 -14.94
N GLU A 2 40.64 -6.30 -13.69
CA GLU A 2 39.34 -6.36 -12.98
C GLU A 2 38.72 -4.98 -12.69
N ASP A 3 39.52 -3.99 -12.29
CA ASP A 3 39.01 -2.64 -11.99
C ASP A 3 38.48 -1.92 -13.23
N GLU A 4 39.13 -2.11 -14.38
CA GLU A 4 38.65 -1.57 -15.66
C GLU A 4 37.34 -2.20 -16.11
N GLN A 5 37.11 -3.47 -15.81
CA GLN A 5 35.83 -4.13 -16.11
C GLN A 5 34.72 -3.59 -15.19
N ARG A 6 35.02 -3.35 -13.91
CA ARG A 6 34.07 -2.74 -12.96
C ARG A 6 33.68 -1.33 -13.38
N GLU A 7 34.64 -0.51 -13.82
CA GLU A 7 34.40 0.84 -14.32
C GLU A 7 33.60 0.83 -15.63
N ARG A 8 33.86 -0.11 -16.55
CA ARG A 8 33.02 -0.28 -17.75
C ARG A 8 31.57 -0.62 -17.40
N ILE A 9 31.34 -1.53 -16.45
CA ILE A 9 29.99 -1.90 -15.99
C ILE A 9 29.28 -0.72 -15.31
N ARG A 10 30.01 0.09 -14.53
CA ARG A 10 29.45 1.30 -13.91
C ARG A 10 28.99 2.30 -14.97
N LYS A 11 29.83 2.60 -15.96
CA LYS A 11 29.48 3.51 -17.06
C LYS A 11 28.23 3.06 -17.82
N ILE A 12 28.13 1.77 -18.16
CA ILE A 12 26.94 1.23 -18.84
C ILE A 12 25.68 1.44 -17.99
N LYS A 13 25.76 1.17 -16.67
CA LYS A 13 24.62 1.36 -15.76
C LYS A 13 24.21 2.82 -15.62
N ASP A 14 25.18 3.74 -15.60
CA ASP A 14 24.92 5.17 -15.48
C ASP A 14 24.31 5.72 -16.79
N GLU A 15 24.82 5.30 -17.96
CA GLU A 15 24.24 5.62 -19.26
C GLU A 15 22.79 5.11 -19.40
N GLU A 16 22.50 3.89 -18.93
CA GLU A 16 21.14 3.36 -18.92
C GLU A 16 20.22 4.17 -18.00
N ARG A 17 20.70 4.58 -16.82
CA ARG A 17 19.94 5.43 -15.90
C ARG A 17 19.62 6.78 -16.52
N GLU A 18 20.60 7.41 -17.16
CA GLU A 18 20.42 8.70 -17.82
C GLU A 18 19.40 8.60 -18.96
N LYS A 19 19.48 7.56 -19.80
CA LYS A 19 18.49 7.32 -20.86
C LYS A 19 17.08 7.17 -20.30
N VAL A 20 16.90 6.36 -19.25
CA VAL A 20 15.60 6.17 -18.60
C VAL A 20 15.06 7.48 -18.01
N THR A 21 15.92 8.29 -17.38
CA THR A 21 15.49 9.60 -16.87
C THR A 21 15.09 10.57 -17.99
N ALA A 22 15.84 10.60 -19.09
CA ALA A 22 15.53 11.43 -20.25
C ALA A 22 14.22 11.00 -20.92
N GLU A 23 13.96 9.70 -21.06
CA GLU A 23 12.69 9.17 -21.56
C GLU A 23 11.51 9.56 -20.66
N MET A 24 11.71 9.49 -19.34
CA MET A 24 10.69 9.90 -18.36
C MET A 24 10.38 11.40 -18.45
N GLU A 25 11.40 12.24 -18.61
CA GLU A 25 11.23 13.68 -18.78
C GLU A 25 10.56 14.03 -20.12
N ALA A 26 10.96 13.37 -21.21
CA ALA A 26 10.32 13.53 -22.52
C ALA A 26 8.84 13.15 -22.47
N TRP A 27 8.51 12.05 -21.78
CA TRP A 27 7.12 11.64 -21.56
C TRP A 27 6.32 12.70 -20.77
N LYS A 28 6.89 13.23 -19.68
CA LYS A 28 6.26 14.32 -18.89
C LYS A 28 6.03 15.57 -19.74
N MET A 29 6.98 15.94 -20.59
CA MET A 29 6.85 17.09 -21.49
C MET A 29 5.77 16.86 -22.54
N LYS A 30 5.68 15.66 -23.11
CA LYS A 30 4.62 15.29 -24.04
C LYS A 30 3.24 15.38 -23.40
N GLN A 31 3.08 14.87 -22.17
CA GLN A 31 1.84 15.00 -21.40
C GLN A 31 1.47 16.47 -21.15
N ARG A 32 2.45 17.32 -20.83
CA ARG A 32 2.23 18.76 -20.65
C ARG A 32 1.76 19.45 -21.94
N GLN A 33 2.39 19.12 -23.07
CA GLN A 33 2.00 19.64 -24.38
C GLN A 33 0.61 19.15 -24.80
N GLU A 34 0.27 17.89 -24.54
CA GLU A 34 -1.08 17.36 -24.79
C GLU A 34 -2.12 18.10 -23.96
N ALA A 35 -1.86 18.31 -22.66
CA ALA A 35 -2.75 19.07 -21.78
C ALA A 35 -2.86 20.55 -22.16
N GLU A 36 -1.82 21.15 -22.74
CA GLU A 36 -1.86 22.52 -23.25
C GLU A 36 -2.65 22.61 -24.56
N LYS A 37 -2.47 21.64 -25.46
CA LYS A 37 -3.26 21.52 -26.70
C LYS A 37 -4.74 21.29 -26.41
N THR A 38 -5.09 20.47 -25.42
CA THR A 38 -6.49 20.27 -25.04
C THR A 38 -7.08 21.57 -24.48
N LYS A 39 -6.37 22.27 -23.59
CA LYS A 39 -6.79 23.59 -23.07
C LYS A 39 -6.93 24.64 -24.18
N ALA A 40 -6.04 24.64 -25.17
CA ALA A 40 -6.13 25.55 -26.32
C ALA A 40 -7.39 25.26 -27.15
N ARG A 41 -7.66 23.99 -27.46
CA ARG A 41 -8.89 23.57 -28.16
C ARG A 41 -10.15 23.95 -27.37
N GLU A 42 -10.15 23.77 -26.05
CA GLU A 42 -11.27 24.17 -25.19
C GLU A 42 -11.49 25.69 -25.23
N ARG A 43 -10.43 26.50 -25.22
CA ARG A 43 -10.52 27.96 -25.37
C ARG A 43 -11.05 28.37 -26.75
N GLU A 44 -10.58 27.74 -27.81
CA GLU A 44 -11.07 27.98 -29.18
C GLU A 44 -12.56 27.65 -29.30
N MET A 45 -13.02 26.54 -28.73
CA MET A 45 -14.46 26.20 -28.72
C MET A 45 -15.28 27.21 -27.90
N MET A 46 -14.76 27.69 -26.77
CA MET A 46 -15.41 28.74 -25.97
C MET A 46 -15.50 30.08 -26.72
N ASP A 47 -14.47 30.45 -27.48
CA ASP A 47 -14.45 31.66 -28.30
C ASP A 47 -15.38 31.55 -29.53
N GLU A 48 -15.49 30.36 -30.13
CA GLU A 48 -16.44 30.05 -31.20
C GLU A 48 -17.90 30.12 -30.69
N GLU A 49 -18.16 29.56 -29.51
CA GLU A 49 -19.48 29.62 -28.86
C GLU A 49 -19.87 31.06 -28.48
N ASN A 50 -18.89 31.86 -28.01
CA ASN A 50 -19.13 33.26 -27.66
C ASN A 50 -19.36 34.15 -28.90
N LYS A 51 -18.76 33.82 -30.06
CA LYS A 51 -19.09 34.47 -31.35
C LYS A 51 -20.50 34.17 -31.85
N GLN A 52 -21.07 33.01 -31.49
CA GLN A 52 -22.44 32.65 -31.87
C GLN A 52 -23.51 33.32 -30.97
N ARG A 53 -23.14 33.79 -29.78
CA ARG A 53 -24.03 34.55 -28.89
C ARG A 53 -24.08 36.03 -29.31
N LYS A 54 -25.15 36.46 -29.99
CA LYS A 54 -25.40 37.90 -30.25
C LYS A 54 -25.53 38.69 -28.94
N PRO A 55 -25.03 39.95 -28.87
CA PRO A 55 -25.13 40.76 -27.67
C PRO A 55 -26.57 41.26 -27.49
N ASN A 56 -27.29 40.72 -26.51
CA ASN A 56 -28.53 41.30 -26.03
C ASN A 56 -28.22 42.46 -25.08
N GLN A 57 -28.75 43.64 -25.42
CA GLN A 57 -28.60 44.87 -24.67
C GLN A 57 -29.17 44.72 -23.25
N ILE A 58 -28.35 45.04 -22.23
CA ILE A 58 -28.85 45.38 -20.90
C ILE A 58 -28.47 46.83 -20.64
N SER A 59 -29.50 47.66 -20.61
CA SER A 59 -29.47 49.08 -20.30
C SER A 59 -28.98 49.33 -18.88
N MET A 60 -28.02 50.26 -18.76
CA MET A 60 -27.71 50.92 -17.49
C MET A 60 -28.88 51.78 -17.01
N SER A 61 -29.13 51.76 -15.70
CA SER A 61 -29.68 52.91 -14.99
C SER A 61 -28.80 53.22 -13.77
N ARG A 62 -28.07 54.34 -13.86
CA ARG A 62 -27.46 55.02 -12.70
C ARG A 62 -28.57 55.67 -11.87
N SER A 63 -28.45 55.62 -10.55
CA SER A 63 -29.00 56.69 -9.71
C SER A 63 -28.13 56.89 -8.47
N ALA A 64 -27.55 58.08 -8.37
CA ALA A 64 -26.89 58.59 -7.19
C ALA A 64 -27.94 59.03 -6.15
N ASN A 65 -27.60 59.00 -4.87
CA ASN A 65 -27.98 60.02 -3.89
C ASN A 65 -27.14 59.93 -2.61
N ASN A 66 -26.48 61.04 -2.30
CA ASN A 66 -25.85 61.35 -1.01
C ASN A 66 -26.91 61.77 0.02
N LYS A 67 -26.61 61.60 1.32
CA LYS A 67 -26.99 62.52 2.41
C LYS A 67 -26.25 62.20 3.73
N ASP A 68 -25.25 63.02 4.01
CA ASP A 68 -24.93 63.77 5.24
C ASP A 68 -25.14 63.20 6.67
N ILE A 69 -23.99 63.09 7.38
CA ILE A 69 -23.56 63.78 8.63
C ILE A 69 -24.48 63.75 9.88
N ALA A 70 -23.96 63.20 10.99
CA ALA A 70 -23.91 63.87 12.31
C ALA A 70 -22.88 63.22 13.27
N LYS A 71 -22.11 64.06 13.98
CA LYS A 71 -21.04 63.76 14.95
C LYS A 71 -21.57 63.79 16.39
N HIS A 72 -20.95 63.03 17.31
CA HIS A 72 -20.60 63.34 18.73
C HIS A 72 -20.15 62.01 19.40
N GLY A 73 -19.02 61.79 20.09
CA GLY A 73 -17.96 62.63 20.66
C GLY A 73 -18.00 62.58 22.19
N CYS A 74 -17.19 61.74 22.87
CA CYS A 74 -16.59 61.97 24.22
C CYS A 74 -15.79 60.73 24.70
N GLN A 75 -14.45 60.74 24.66
CA GLN A 75 -13.48 61.04 25.75
C GLN A 75 -13.12 59.87 26.70
N LYS A 76 -11.85 59.89 27.13
CA LYS A 76 -11.06 58.84 27.80
C LYS A 76 -11.01 59.00 29.34
N ARG A 77 -11.01 57.83 30.04
CA ARG A 77 -10.34 57.46 31.34
C ARG A 77 -10.83 58.16 32.63
N PRO A 78 -10.59 57.67 33.89
CA PRO A 78 -9.65 56.64 34.37
C PRO A 78 -10.18 55.64 35.46
N ASP A 79 -9.26 54.80 35.96
CA ASP A 79 -9.36 53.73 36.97
C ASP A 79 -10.07 54.05 38.30
N LYS A 80 -10.88 53.10 38.80
CA LYS A 80 -11.07 52.81 40.24
C LYS A 80 -11.39 51.33 40.46
N HIS A 81 -10.52 50.64 41.19
CA HIS A 81 -10.77 49.30 41.73
C HIS A 81 -12.08 49.27 42.54
N LYS A 82 -13.05 48.46 42.10
CA LYS A 82 -14.22 48.05 42.89
C LYS A 82 -14.23 46.53 42.94
N GLN A 83 -14.33 46.01 44.17
CA GLN A 83 -14.32 44.60 44.53
C GLN A 83 -15.28 43.78 43.64
N VAL A 84 -14.80 42.67 43.10
CA VAL A 84 -15.60 41.74 42.31
C VAL A 84 -16.50 40.95 43.25
N ILE A 85 -17.75 41.37 43.40
CA ILE A 85 -18.81 40.50 43.92
C ILE A 85 -19.19 39.58 42.76
N LEU A 86 -18.81 38.30 42.85
CA LEU A 86 -19.20 37.31 41.85
C LEU A 86 -20.73 37.11 41.93
N PRO A 87 -21.48 37.37 40.84
CA PRO A 87 -22.91 37.10 40.84
C PRO A 87 -23.16 35.60 40.97
N ALA A 88 -24.19 35.22 41.73
CA ALA A 88 -24.56 33.83 41.92
C ALA A 88 -24.75 33.11 40.56
N PRO A 89 -24.30 31.85 40.41
CA PRO A 89 -24.39 31.13 39.15
C PRO A 89 -25.85 30.99 38.72
N ARG A 90 -26.13 31.27 37.45
CA ARG A 90 -27.49 31.17 36.88
C ARG A 90 -27.96 29.72 36.92
N CYS A 91 -29.21 29.50 37.34
CA CYS A 91 -29.85 28.18 37.29
C CYS A 91 -29.90 27.66 35.85
N SER A 92 -29.60 26.38 35.66
CA SER A 92 -29.65 25.73 34.36
C SER A 92 -31.11 25.56 33.90
N GLY A 93 -31.45 26.16 32.77
CA GLY A 93 -32.70 25.93 32.07
C GLY A 93 -32.44 25.14 30.79
N ASN A 94 -33.32 24.19 30.47
CA ASN A 94 -33.22 23.43 29.22
C ASN A 94 -33.85 24.24 28.08
N ILE A 95 -33.01 24.83 27.22
CA ILE A 95 -33.46 25.60 26.06
C ILE A 95 -33.67 24.62 24.89
N LYS A 96 -34.92 24.49 24.42
CA LYS A 96 -35.19 23.79 23.17
C LYS A 96 -34.76 24.67 21.99
N VAL A 97 -33.58 24.39 21.47
CA VAL A 97 -33.06 25.01 20.25
C VAL A 97 -33.67 24.29 19.06
N HIS A 98 -34.51 24.98 18.29
CA HIS A 98 -34.89 24.53 16.97
C HIS A 98 -33.90 25.11 15.96
N PHE A 99 -33.03 24.25 15.43
CA PHE A 99 -32.16 24.65 14.34
C PHE A 99 -32.98 24.83 13.08
N THR A 100 -32.88 26.02 12.47
CA THR A 100 -33.26 26.19 11.08
C THR A 100 -32.42 25.23 10.24
N PRO A 101 -33.03 24.39 9.38
CA PRO A 101 -32.25 23.49 8.54
C PRO A 101 -31.32 24.34 7.68
N ARG A 102 -30.06 23.91 7.62
CA ARG A 102 -29.00 24.63 6.91
C ARG A 102 -29.26 24.52 5.41
N VAL A 103 -30.05 25.43 4.86
CA VAL A 103 -30.28 25.55 3.40
C VAL A 103 -29.19 26.43 2.79
N PHE A 104 -27.95 26.06 3.06
CA PHE A 104 -26.91 26.23 2.06
C PHE A 104 -26.66 24.82 1.53
N PRO A 105 -26.82 24.54 0.23
CA PRO A 105 -26.18 23.38 -0.34
C PRO A 105 -24.69 23.65 -0.15
N THR A 106 -24.15 23.16 0.96
CA THR A 106 -22.73 22.90 1.04
C THR A 106 -22.57 21.93 -0.12
N ALA A 107 -21.92 22.36 -1.20
CA ALA A 107 -21.54 21.44 -2.26
C ALA A 107 -21.01 20.23 -1.51
N LEU A 108 -21.65 19.08 -1.72
CA LEU A 108 -21.21 17.81 -1.18
C LEU A 108 -19.77 17.73 -1.65
N ARG A 109 -18.85 18.16 -0.78
CA ARG A 109 -17.42 18.21 -1.07
C ARG A 109 -17.14 16.77 -1.37
N GLU A 110 -16.94 16.51 -2.65
CA GLU A 110 -16.96 15.20 -3.29
C GLU A 110 -16.35 14.22 -2.31
N SER A 111 -17.20 13.31 -1.79
CA SER A 111 -16.77 12.37 -0.78
C SER A 111 -15.75 11.46 -1.44
N ARG A 112 -14.47 11.83 -1.34
CA ARG A 112 -13.31 11.07 -1.82
C ARG A 112 -13.20 9.71 -1.16
N VAL A 113 -14.08 9.38 -0.22
CA VAL A 113 -14.19 8.06 0.40
C VAL A 113 -14.27 6.96 -0.66
N ALA A 114 -15.03 7.14 -1.75
CA ALA A 114 -15.07 6.14 -2.82
C ALA A 114 -13.72 5.99 -3.53
N GLU A 115 -13.03 7.10 -3.83
CA GLU A 115 -11.70 7.08 -4.46
C GLU A 115 -10.62 6.53 -3.51
N GLU A 116 -10.72 6.82 -2.21
CA GLU A 116 -9.83 6.34 -1.15
C GLU A 116 -10.03 4.84 -0.90
N GLU A 117 -11.28 4.37 -0.88
CA GLU A 117 -11.63 2.94 -0.79
C GLU A 117 -11.16 2.19 -2.03
N GLU A 118 -11.36 2.75 -3.22
CA GLU A 118 -10.83 2.17 -4.47
C GLU A 118 -9.30 2.14 -4.48
N TRP A 119 -8.64 3.19 -3.99
CA TRP A 119 -7.18 3.23 -3.88
C TRP A 119 -6.67 2.19 -2.88
N LEU A 120 -7.28 2.08 -1.70
CA LEU A 120 -6.96 1.04 -0.71
C LEU A 120 -7.23 -0.36 -1.27
N LYS A 121 -8.31 -0.54 -2.03
CA LYS A 121 -8.66 -1.81 -2.68
C LYS A 121 -7.64 -2.17 -3.77
N LYS A 122 -7.24 -1.21 -4.62
CA LYS A 122 -6.17 -1.39 -5.63
C LYS A 122 -4.82 -1.66 -4.98
N GLN A 123 -4.50 -0.99 -3.88
CA GLN A 123 -3.27 -1.23 -3.12
C GLN A 123 -3.27 -2.63 -2.47
N ALA A 124 -4.41 -3.05 -1.92
CA ALA A 124 -4.60 -4.38 -1.36
C ALA A 124 -4.59 -5.47 -2.45
N GLU A 125 -5.17 -5.19 -3.63
CA GLU A 125 -5.15 -6.07 -4.80
C GLU A 125 -3.73 -6.20 -5.37
N ALA A 126 -2.99 -5.09 -5.52
CA ALA A 126 -1.59 -5.11 -5.93
C ALA A 126 -0.70 -5.83 -4.90
N ARG A 127 -0.95 -5.63 -3.59
CA ARG A 127 -0.26 -6.38 -2.53
C ARG A 127 -0.66 -7.86 -2.51
N ARG A 128 -1.90 -8.20 -2.83
CA ARG A 128 -2.35 -9.59 -2.97
C ARG A 128 -1.69 -10.24 -4.17
N ALA A 129 -1.67 -9.57 -5.32
CA ALA A 129 -0.90 -9.99 -6.49
C ALA A 129 0.56 -10.22 -6.06
N CYS A 130 1.28 -9.23 -5.54
CA CYS A 130 2.67 -9.45 -5.10
C CYS A 130 2.85 -10.44 -3.92
N SER A 131 1.81 -10.76 -3.16
CA SER A 131 1.87 -11.75 -2.07
C SER A 131 1.50 -13.17 -2.52
N THR A 132 0.77 -13.33 -3.62
CA THR A 132 0.47 -14.61 -4.27
C THR A 132 1.45 -14.92 -5.39
N ASP A 133 2.09 -13.89 -5.92
CA ASP A 133 2.94 -13.98 -7.09
C ASP A 133 4.38 -14.09 -6.58
N ILE A 134 4.79 -15.31 -6.25
CA ILE A 134 6.14 -15.67 -6.68
C ILE A 134 6.03 -15.76 -8.20
N PRO A 135 6.75 -14.94 -8.99
CA PRO A 135 6.73 -15.04 -10.45
C PRO A 135 7.00 -16.46 -10.97
N GLU A 136 7.75 -17.26 -10.21
CA GLU A 136 7.96 -18.68 -10.49
C GLU A 136 6.66 -19.47 -10.61
N LEU A 137 5.63 -19.21 -9.79
CA LEU A 137 4.35 -19.96 -9.76
C LEU A 137 3.43 -19.73 -10.97
N GLN A 138 3.67 -18.67 -11.74
CA GLN A 138 2.87 -18.32 -12.90
C GLN A 138 3.32 -19.04 -14.18
N ASP A 139 4.57 -19.51 -14.21
CA ASP A 139 5.16 -20.30 -15.29
C ASP A 139 4.98 -21.82 -15.10
N LEU A 140 4.45 -22.26 -13.93
CA LEU A 140 4.21 -23.67 -13.65
C LEU A 140 2.98 -24.18 -14.40
N LYS A 141 3.11 -25.32 -15.08
CA LYS A 141 1.98 -25.98 -15.79
C LYS A 141 0.86 -26.33 -14.79
N GLU A 142 -0.38 -26.43 -15.27
CA GLU A 142 -1.58 -26.80 -14.48
C GLU A 142 -1.34 -28.00 -13.53
N GLU A 143 -0.55 -28.96 -13.98
CA GLU A 143 -0.17 -30.17 -13.24
C GLU A 143 0.71 -29.89 -12.01
N GLU A 144 1.57 -28.87 -12.09
CA GLU A 144 2.49 -28.49 -11.02
C GLU A 144 1.80 -27.60 -9.96
N ARG A 145 0.54 -27.19 -10.19
CA ARG A 145 -0.34 -26.56 -9.19
C ARG A 145 -0.83 -27.56 -8.13
N ASN A 146 -0.55 -28.85 -8.29
CA ASN A 146 -0.91 -29.88 -7.32
C ASN A 146 0.19 -30.02 -6.25
N PRO A 147 -0.15 -29.93 -4.94
CA PRO A 147 0.84 -30.02 -3.87
C PRO A 147 1.50 -31.40 -3.80
N ASP A 148 0.78 -32.47 -4.17
CA ASP A 148 1.34 -33.82 -4.22
C ASP A 148 2.35 -34.01 -5.35
N TRP A 149 2.16 -33.33 -6.49
CA TRP A 149 3.11 -33.37 -7.58
C TRP A 149 4.43 -32.69 -7.19
N LEU A 150 4.36 -31.51 -6.56
CA LEU A 150 5.54 -30.81 -6.07
C LEU A 150 6.25 -31.56 -4.94
N LYS A 151 5.49 -32.23 -4.07
CA LYS A 151 6.05 -33.16 -3.07
C LYS A 151 6.90 -34.24 -3.74
N GLU A 152 6.37 -34.86 -4.80
CA GLU A 152 7.07 -35.92 -5.52
C GLU A 152 8.29 -35.39 -6.29
N LYS A 153 8.19 -34.20 -6.89
CA LYS A 153 9.34 -33.50 -7.50
C LYS A 153 10.43 -33.24 -6.45
N GLY A 154 10.05 -32.75 -5.28
CA GLY A 154 10.96 -32.56 -4.15
C GLY A 154 11.63 -33.87 -3.69
N ASN A 155 10.88 -34.97 -3.64
CA ASN A 155 11.41 -36.29 -3.29
C ASN A 155 12.46 -36.76 -4.31
N LYS A 156 12.18 -36.60 -5.61
CA LYS A 156 13.13 -36.93 -6.69
C LYS A 156 14.41 -36.10 -6.58
N LEU A 157 14.28 -34.79 -6.36
CA LEU A 157 15.43 -33.89 -6.19
C LEU A 157 16.25 -34.20 -4.92
N PHE A 158 15.57 -34.65 -3.86
CA PHE A 158 16.24 -35.13 -2.66
C PHE A 158 17.04 -36.41 -2.93
N ALA A 159 16.46 -37.35 -3.68
CA ALA A 159 17.13 -38.59 -4.06
C ALA A 159 18.34 -38.35 -4.98
N THR A 160 18.29 -37.33 -5.85
CA THR A 160 19.45 -36.92 -6.67
C THR A 160 20.50 -36.13 -5.89
N GLY A 161 20.27 -35.83 -4.61
CA GLY A 161 21.20 -35.10 -3.75
C GLY A 161 21.17 -33.57 -3.93
N ASN A 162 20.26 -33.04 -4.76
CA ASN A 162 20.11 -31.59 -4.91
C ASN A 162 19.14 -31.04 -3.86
N TYR A 163 19.65 -30.83 -2.66
CA TYR A 163 18.84 -30.42 -1.52
C TYR A 163 18.31 -28.98 -1.62
N LEU A 164 19.04 -28.06 -2.26
CA LEU A 164 18.58 -26.67 -2.43
C LEU A 164 17.36 -26.59 -3.35
N ALA A 165 17.42 -27.26 -4.50
CA ALA A 165 16.28 -27.34 -5.41
C ALA A 165 15.08 -28.06 -4.76
N ALA A 166 15.34 -29.11 -3.97
CA ALA A 166 14.30 -29.80 -3.22
C ALA A 166 13.59 -28.87 -2.22
N VAL A 167 14.35 -28.04 -1.47
CA VAL A 167 13.78 -27.03 -0.56
C VAL A 167 12.86 -26.07 -1.31
N ASN A 168 13.26 -25.60 -2.49
CA ASN A 168 12.42 -24.71 -3.30
C ASN A 168 11.12 -25.39 -3.74
N ALA A 169 11.20 -26.64 -4.23
CA ALA A 169 10.00 -27.41 -4.59
C ALA A 169 9.05 -27.60 -3.40
N TYR A 170 9.57 -27.91 -2.21
CA TYR A 170 8.75 -28.00 -0.99
C TYR A 170 8.21 -26.65 -0.54
N ASN A 171 8.95 -25.55 -0.70
CA ASN A 171 8.46 -24.20 -0.40
C ASN A 171 7.22 -23.87 -1.25
N LEU A 172 7.28 -24.13 -2.55
CA LEU A 172 6.15 -23.95 -3.45
C LEU A 172 4.97 -24.84 -3.06
N ALA A 173 5.23 -26.11 -2.72
CA ALA A 173 4.18 -27.03 -2.25
C ALA A 173 3.49 -26.53 -0.98
N ILE A 174 4.25 -25.98 -0.03
CA ILE A 174 3.74 -25.43 1.24
C ILE A 174 2.92 -24.16 0.98
N GLN A 175 3.31 -23.34 0.00
CA GLN A 175 2.54 -22.14 -0.35
C GLN A 175 1.18 -22.47 -0.94
N LEU A 176 1.08 -23.55 -1.74
CA LEU A 176 -0.19 -24.05 -2.25
C LEU A 176 -1.03 -24.69 -1.14
N ASN A 177 -0.41 -25.53 -0.29
CA ASN A 177 -1.12 -26.16 0.83
C ASN A 177 -0.26 -26.24 2.10
N ARG A 178 -0.62 -25.40 3.08
CA ARG A 178 0.04 -25.31 4.39
C ARG A 178 -0.41 -26.39 5.38
N ASN A 179 -1.44 -27.16 5.05
CA ASN A 179 -2.03 -28.12 5.98
C ASN A 179 -1.35 -29.50 5.93
N ILE A 180 -0.40 -29.73 5.01
CA ILE A 180 0.26 -31.03 4.82
C ILE A 180 1.55 -31.09 5.66
N PRO A 181 1.57 -31.84 6.77
CA PRO A 181 2.71 -31.85 7.69
C PRO A 181 3.93 -32.59 7.12
N ALA A 182 3.69 -33.53 6.19
CA ALA A 182 4.74 -34.26 5.48
C ALA A 182 5.68 -33.32 4.68
N LEU A 183 5.16 -32.22 4.13
CA LEU A 183 5.97 -31.25 3.38
C LEU A 183 7.01 -30.58 4.27
N TYR A 184 6.60 -30.13 5.47
CA TYR A 184 7.50 -29.55 6.45
C TYR A 184 8.54 -30.56 6.93
N SER A 185 8.13 -31.80 7.17
CA SER A 185 9.05 -32.86 7.61
C SER A 185 10.12 -33.14 6.53
N ASN A 186 9.74 -33.23 5.26
CA ASN A 186 10.67 -33.47 4.16
C ASN A 186 11.58 -32.26 3.91
N ARG A 187 11.06 -31.04 4.03
CA ARG A 187 11.89 -29.82 3.98
C ARG A 187 12.89 -29.76 5.12
N ALA A 188 12.51 -30.15 6.34
CA ALA A 188 13.42 -30.26 7.48
C ALA A 188 14.57 -31.25 7.22
N ALA A 189 14.29 -32.39 6.58
CA ALA A 189 15.33 -33.34 6.18
C ALA A 189 16.33 -32.72 5.19
N CYS A 190 15.85 -31.92 4.23
CA CYS A 190 16.73 -31.17 3.33
C CYS A 190 17.58 -30.15 4.08
N HIS A 191 16.99 -29.43 5.04
CA HIS A 191 17.70 -28.45 5.86
C HIS A 191 18.78 -29.08 6.74
N LEU A 192 18.55 -30.27 7.31
CA LEU A 192 19.58 -31.05 8.00
C LEU A 192 20.76 -31.36 7.08
N LYS A 193 20.51 -31.83 5.86
CA LYS A 193 21.57 -32.11 4.88
C LYS A 193 22.33 -30.86 4.46
N LEU A 194 21.66 -29.71 4.42
CA LEU A 194 22.27 -28.41 4.13
C LEU A 194 22.89 -27.71 5.36
N ARG A 195 22.92 -28.35 6.54
CA ARG A 195 23.39 -27.76 7.82
C ARG A 195 22.62 -26.50 8.24
N ASN A 196 21.39 -26.32 7.77
CA ASN A 196 20.50 -25.22 8.15
C ASN A 196 19.68 -25.60 9.38
N LEU A 197 20.36 -25.79 10.52
CA LEU A 197 19.80 -26.47 11.69
C LEU A 197 18.64 -25.72 12.34
N HIS A 198 18.72 -24.40 12.48
CA HIS A 198 17.61 -23.59 13.02
C HIS A 198 16.31 -23.74 12.21
N LYS A 199 16.42 -23.69 10.88
CA LYS A 199 15.26 -23.88 9.99
C LYS A 199 14.72 -25.31 10.07
N ALA A 200 15.60 -26.30 10.21
CA ALA A 200 15.20 -27.68 10.40
C ALA A 200 14.38 -27.87 11.70
N ILE A 201 14.74 -27.18 12.79
CA ILE A 201 14.00 -27.23 14.06
C ILE A 201 12.61 -26.60 13.91
N GLU A 202 12.53 -25.43 13.27
CA GLU A 202 11.27 -24.73 13.03
C GLU A 202 10.31 -25.60 12.21
N ASP A 203 10.81 -26.19 11.12
CA ASP A 203 10.03 -27.05 10.24
C ASP A 203 9.65 -28.37 10.90
N SER A 204 10.55 -28.97 11.68
CA SER A 204 10.24 -30.19 12.42
C SER A 204 9.15 -29.93 13.46
N SER A 205 9.15 -28.75 14.08
CA SER A 205 8.10 -28.36 15.03
C SER A 205 6.74 -28.19 14.33
N LYS A 206 6.71 -27.54 13.17
CA LYS A 206 5.49 -27.41 12.34
C LYS A 206 4.99 -28.74 11.77
N ALA A 207 5.89 -29.69 11.54
CA ALA A 207 5.55 -31.02 11.05
C ALA A 207 4.91 -31.95 12.09
N THR A 208 4.89 -31.57 13.38
CA THR A 208 4.31 -32.43 14.43
C THR A 208 2.79 -32.51 14.29
N VAL A 209 2.26 -33.75 14.24
CA VAL A 209 0.81 -34.01 14.09
C VAL A 209 0.31 -34.85 15.26
N ALA A 210 -0.87 -34.50 15.78
CA ALA A 210 -1.51 -35.24 16.86
C ALA A 210 -2.03 -36.62 16.44
N ASN A 211 -2.46 -36.80 15.18
CA ASN A 211 -3.17 -38.03 14.78
C ASN A 211 -2.27 -39.12 14.18
N ASN A 212 -1.08 -38.78 13.66
CA ASN A 212 -0.18 -39.74 13.03
C ASN A 212 1.09 -39.93 13.87
N ALA A 213 1.20 -41.08 14.54
CA ALA A 213 2.32 -41.41 15.41
C ALA A 213 3.66 -41.53 14.65
N GLU A 214 3.66 -42.12 13.45
CA GLU A 214 4.87 -42.30 12.65
C GLU A 214 5.42 -40.95 12.16
N ALA A 215 4.55 -40.09 11.65
CA ALA A 215 4.94 -38.75 11.22
C ALA A 215 5.50 -37.92 12.39
N ARG A 216 4.89 -38.05 13.57
CA ARG A 216 5.34 -37.38 14.79
C ARG A 216 6.73 -37.87 15.23
N LEU A 217 6.96 -39.19 15.21
CA LEU A 217 8.27 -39.76 15.52
C LEU A 217 9.35 -39.22 14.58
N LYS A 218 9.09 -39.20 13.26
CA LYS A 218 10.03 -38.65 12.27
C LYS A 218 10.34 -37.17 12.50
N ALA A 219 9.32 -36.38 12.85
CA ALA A 219 9.49 -34.96 13.16
C ALA A 219 10.36 -34.75 14.42
N HIS A 220 10.07 -35.46 15.52
CA HIS A 220 10.88 -35.37 16.74
C HIS A 220 12.31 -35.87 16.53
N LEU A 221 12.51 -36.95 15.78
CA LEU A 221 13.84 -37.47 15.47
C LEU A 221 14.67 -36.41 14.73
N ARG A 222 14.11 -35.81 13.67
CA ARG A 222 14.77 -34.76 12.88
C ARG A 222 15.08 -33.51 13.74
N ARG A 223 14.16 -33.14 14.63
CA ARG A 223 14.36 -32.04 15.59
C ARG A 223 15.50 -32.34 16.56
N GLY A 224 15.51 -33.54 17.15
CA GLY A 224 16.57 -33.98 18.06
C GLY A 224 17.93 -34.03 17.37
N THR A 225 18.00 -34.54 16.13
CA THR A 225 19.25 -34.51 15.34
C THR A 225 19.74 -33.09 15.14
N ALA A 226 18.86 -32.14 14.82
CA ALA A 226 19.23 -30.73 14.67
C ALA A 226 19.76 -30.11 15.97
N PHE A 227 19.15 -30.44 17.12
CA PHE A 227 19.60 -29.96 18.43
C PHE A 227 20.96 -30.55 18.83
N CYS A 228 21.17 -31.85 18.60
CA CYS A 228 22.46 -32.49 18.83
C CYS A 228 23.57 -31.84 17.96
N GLU A 229 23.27 -31.54 16.70
CA GLU A 229 24.23 -30.86 15.81
C GLU A 229 24.47 -29.39 16.19
N LEU A 230 23.53 -28.74 16.87
CA LEU A 230 23.68 -27.39 17.44
C LEU A 230 24.28 -27.37 18.85
N GLU A 231 24.58 -28.55 19.43
CA GLU A 231 25.05 -28.71 20.80
C GLU A 231 24.09 -28.14 21.87
N LEU A 232 22.80 -28.03 21.54
CA LEU A 232 21.78 -27.52 22.46
C LEU A 232 21.04 -28.70 23.10
N TYR A 233 21.56 -29.22 24.21
CA TYR A 233 21.06 -30.45 24.85
C TYR A 233 19.93 -30.23 25.87
N THR A 234 19.55 -28.98 26.13
CA THR A 234 18.55 -28.64 27.15
C THR A 234 17.10 -28.75 26.67
N GLU A 235 16.90 -28.81 25.35
CA GLU A 235 15.60 -28.82 24.65
C GLU A 235 15.25 -30.20 24.08
#